data_AF-A0A672TDL4-F1
#
_entry.id   AF-A0A672TDL4-F1
#
_cell.length_a   1.000
_cell.length_b   1.000
_cell.length_c   1.000
_cell.angle_alpha   90.00
_cell.angle_beta   90.00
_cell.angle_gamma   90.00
#
_symmetry.space_group_name_H-M   'P 1'
#
loop_
_entity.id
_entity.type
_entity.pdbx_description
1 polymer ?
#
loop_
_entity_poly.entity_id
_entity_poly.type
_entity_poly.pdbx_seq_one_letter_code
_entity_poly.pdbx_strand_id
1 'polypeptide(L)'
;MQSNKLSDDVEGNPDRVDPFYQQGKVACVMFTVLLLLSFLVIGIVTALNFKKNSQEDQTRGLLSDDITPIPFQYKGDRGLCSDGWVLYRNTCYLIMNVYGTWELSKSLCHNFGAHLMVVNSEEELEFISRVVQKRTDYWIGLKRDTMGQWSWVNGDHYHSNPHFWDENQPAHWDMESCAHLKGSDTVHRKLMQDADCHRQLYHICERKL
;
A
#
# COMPACT_ATOMS: atom_id res chain seq x y z
N MET A 1 -77.65 -38.46 -48.39
CA MET A 1 -77.01 -37.33 -49.12
C MET A 1 -77.10 -36.14 -48.17
N GLN A 2 -76.07 -35.45 -47.68
CA GLN A 2 -74.62 -35.28 -47.91
C GLN A 2 -74.03 -34.88 -46.53
N SER A 3 -72.99 -35.51 -45.97
CA SER A 3 -71.53 -35.35 -46.15
C SER A 3 -70.92 -33.96 -45.85
N ASN A 4 -69.85 -33.98 -45.03
CA ASN A 4 -68.75 -33.00 -44.74
C ASN A 4 -68.86 -32.34 -43.33
N LYS A 5 -67.97 -32.51 -42.33
CA LYS A 5 -66.48 -32.47 -42.21
C LYS A 5 -65.93 -31.11 -42.72
N LEU A 6 -65.10 -30.31 -42.05
CA LEU A 6 -63.92 -30.54 -41.19
C LEU A 6 -63.40 -29.17 -40.65
N SER A 7 -62.75 -29.20 -39.47
CA SER A 7 -61.61 -28.38 -38.95
C SER A 7 -61.64 -26.83 -38.92
N ASP A 8 -61.48 -26.34 -37.67
CA ASP A 8 -60.35 -25.52 -37.17
C ASP A 8 -59.51 -24.73 -38.18
N ASP A 9 -59.38 -23.42 -37.95
CA ASP A 9 -58.13 -22.79 -37.46
C ASP A 9 -58.28 -21.26 -37.51
N VAL A 10 -58.39 -20.61 -36.35
CA VAL A 10 -58.15 -19.16 -36.24
C VAL A 10 -56.64 -18.98 -36.34
N GLU A 11 -56.17 -18.76 -37.55
CA GLU A 11 -54.77 -18.46 -37.84
C GLU A 11 -54.41 -17.11 -37.20
N GLY A 12 -53.78 -17.17 -36.03
CA GLY A 12 -53.24 -16.00 -35.35
C GLY A 12 -52.14 -15.36 -36.20
N ASN A 13 -52.23 -14.05 -36.41
CA ASN A 13 -51.22 -13.28 -37.15
C ASN A 13 -49.82 -13.51 -36.52
N PRO A 14 -48.87 -14.14 -37.24
CA PRO A 14 -47.57 -14.55 -36.70
C PRO A 14 -46.67 -13.36 -36.29
N ASP A 15 -47.01 -12.14 -36.70
CA ASP A 15 -46.18 -10.95 -36.49
C ASP A 15 -46.57 -10.09 -35.28
N ARG A 16 -47.65 -10.42 -34.55
CA ARG A 16 -48.12 -9.60 -33.42
C ARG A 16 -47.53 -10.07 -32.09
N VAL A 17 -46.33 -9.59 -31.77
CA VAL A 17 -45.70 -9.85 -30.47
C VAL A 17 -46.41 -9.06 -29.36
N ASP A 18 -46.84 -9.73 -28.29
CA ASP A 18 -47.51 -9.12 -27.14
C ASP A 18 -46.58 -8.10 -26.43
N PRO A 19 -46.98 -6.82 -26.29
CA PRO A 19 -46.23 -5.81 -25.55
C PRO A 19 -45.92 -6.22 -24.11
N PHE A 20 -46.80 -6.98 -23.45
CA PHE A 20 -46.58 -7.50 -22.10
C PHE A 20 -45.46 -8.55 -22.06
N TYR A 21 -45.33 -9.35 -23.13
CA TYR A 21 -44.23 -10.30 -23.29
C TYR A 21 -42.89 -9.59 -23.53
N GLN A 22 -42.87 -8.51 -24.30
CA GLN A 22 -41.66 -7.70 -24.50
C GLN A 22 -41.25 -6.94 -23.24
N GLN A 23 -42.21 -6.36 -22.51
CA GLN A 23 -41.95 -5.69 -21.23
C GLN A 23 -41.46 -6.67 -20.16
N GLY A 24 -42.00 -7.89 -20.12
CA GLY A 24 -41.52 -8.98 -19.25
C GLY A 24 -40.10 -9.43 -19.57
N LYS A 25 -39.72 -9.49 -20.85
CA LYS A 25 -38.34 -9.77 -21.28
C LYS A 25 -37.37 -8.69 -20.81
N VAL A 26 -37.71 -7.42 -21.03
CA VAL A 26 -36.85 -6.29 -20.60
C VAL A 26 -36.70 -6.30 -19.07
N ALA A 27 -37.79 -6.51 -18.32
CA ALA A 27 -37.73 -6.61 -16.87
C ALA A 27 -36.88 -7.79 -16.39
N CYS A 28 -36.97 -8.96 -17.05
CA CYS A 28 -36.15 -10.12 -16.75
C CYS A 28 -34.66 -9.85 -17.03
N VAL A 29 -34.33 -9.25 -18.18
CA VAL A 29 -32.96 -8.86 -18.52
C VAL A 29 -32.41 -7.84 -17.51
N MET A 30 -33.21 -6.87 -17.11
CA MET A 30 -32.78 -5.89 -16.09
C MET A 30 -32.53 -6.56 -14.74
N PHE A 31 -33.39 -7.49 -14.32
CA PHE A 31 -33.22 -8.20 -13.06
C PHE A 31 -31.99 -9.11 -13.06
N THR A 32 -31.74 -9.85 -14.14
CA THR A 32 -30.55 -10.70 -14.26
C THR A 32 -29.28 -9.84 -14.29
N VAL A 33 -29.28 -8.70 -14.99
CA VAL A 33 -28.16 -7.75 -14.96
C VAL A 33 -27.91 -7.23 -13.55
N LEU A 34 -28.95 -6.84 -12.80
CA LEU A 34 -28.80 -6.36 -11.42
C LEU A 34 -28.23 -7.43 -10.47
N LEU A 35 -28.65 -8.70 -10.62
CA LEU A 35 -28.09 -9.82 -9.87
C LEU A 35 -26.61 -10.05 -10.21
N LEU A 36 -26.26 -10.02 -11.50
CA LEU A 36 -24.85 -10.19 -11.91
C LEU A 36 -23.97 -9.06 -11.36
N LEU A 37 -24.46 -7.81 -11.41
CA LEU A 37 -23.74 -6.67 -10.85
C LEU A 37 -23.60 -6.79 -9.33
N SER A 38 -24.64 -7.24 -8.61
CA SER A 38 -24.55 -7.41 -7.16
C SER A 38 -23.55 -8.50 -6.76
N PHE A 39 -23.55 -9.65 -7.45
CA PHE A 39 -22.55 -10.70 -7.21
C PHE A 39 -21.12 -10.22 -7.50
N LEU A 40 -20.92 -9.45 -8.58
CA LEU A 40 -19.62 -8.87 -8.91
C LEU A 40 -19.15 -7.91 -7.79
N VAL A 41 -20.03 -7.02 -7.32
CA VAL A 41 -19.71 -6.09 -6.23
C VAL A 41 -19.40 -6.84 -4.93
N ILE A 42 -20.19 -7.85 -4.57
CA ILE A 42 -19.94 -8.68 -3.37
C ILE A 42 -18.58 -9.39 -3.49
N GLY A 43 -18.26 -9.94 -4.66
CA GLY A 43 -16.95 -10.57 -4.93
C GLY A 43 -15.78 -9.60 -4.74
N ILE A 44 -15.90 -8.36 -5.25
CA ILE A 44 -14.86 -7.33 -5.09
C ILE A 44 -14.72 -6.93 -3.61
N VAL A 45 -15.82 -6.65 -2.92
CA VAL A 45 -15.81 -6.23 -1.51
C VAL A 45 -15.23 -7.33 -0.62
N THR A 46 -15.59 -8.59 -0.83
CA THR A 46 -15.04 -9.71 -0.06
C THR A 46 -13.54 -9.88 -0.31
N ALA A 47 -13.06 -9.77 -1.55
CA ALA A 47 -11.64 -9.82 -1.87
C ALA A 47 -10.83 -8.68 -1.22
N LEU A 48 -11.36 -7.45 -1.25
CA LEU A 48 -10.73 -6.29 -0.61
C LEU A 48 -10.66 -6.45 0.92
N ASN A 49 -11.75 -6.91 1.55
CA ASN A 49 -11.76 -7.19 2.98
C ASN A 49 -10.78 -8.30 3.36
N PHE A 50 -10.67 -9.36 2.55
CA PHE A 50 -9.70 -10.42 2.78
C PHE A 50 -8.25 -9.91 2.70
N LYS A 51 -7.94 -9.08 1.70
CA LYS A 51 -6.61 -8.44 1.58
C LYS A 51 -6.30 -7.54 2.77
N LYS A 52 -7.28 -6.74 3.20
CA LYS A 52 -7.15 -5.88 4.39
C LYS A 52 -6.92 -6.70 5.66
N ASN A 53 -7.71 -7.76 5.87
CA ASN A 53 -7.60 -8.62 7.05
C ASN A 53 -6.24 -9.33 7.09
N SER A 54 -5.75 -9.85 5.95
CA SER A 54 -4.42 -10.48 5.86
C SER A 54 -3.30 -9.54 6.30
N GLN A 55 -3.36 -8.27 5.91
CA GLN A 55 -2.34 -7.29 6.26
C GLN A 55 -2.43 -6.89 7.74
N GLU A 56 -3.64 -6.73 8.28
CA GLU A 56 -3.86 -6.52 9.71
C GLU A 56 -3.38 -7.73 10.54
N ASP A 57 -3.60 -8.95 10.09
CA ASP A 57 -3.16 -10.17 10.78
C ASP A 57 -1.63 -10.28 10.81
N GLN A 58 -0.96 -10.01 9.68
CA GLN A 58 0.51 -9.93 9.64
C GLN A 58 1.04 -8.85 10.58
N THR A 59 0.36 -7.70 10.63
CA THR A 59 0.74 -6.58 11.49
C THR A 59 0.54 -6.92 12.96
N ARG A 60 -0.58 -7.56 13.33
CA ARG A 60 -0.89 -7.99 14.69
C ARG A 60 0.09 -9.04 15.20
N GLY A 61 0.41 -10.05 14.37
CA GLY A 61 1.38 -11.09 14.74
C GLY A 61 2.77 -10.52 15.04
N LEU A 62 3.23 -9.55 14.25
CA LEU A 62 4.52 -8.90 14.48
C LEU A 62 4.53 -8.00 15.72
N LEU A 63 3.42 -7.32 16.02
CA LEU A 63 3.29 -6.51 17.23
C LEU A 63 3.17 -7.35 18.51
N SER A 64 2.71 -8.60 18.42
CA SER A 64 2.62 -9.51 19.58
C SER A 64 3.94 -10.18 19.96
N ASP A 65 4.85 -10.33 18.99
CA ASP A 65 6.20 -10.86 19.22
C ASP A 65 7.12 -9.73 19.70
N ASP A 66 6.94 -9.32 20.95
CA ASP A 66 7.76 -8.40 21.74
C ASP A 66 8.78 -7.58 20.91
N ILE A 67 8.28 -6.62 20.11
CA ILE A 67 9.08 -5.53 19.56
C ILE A 67 9.41 -4.61 20.73
N THR A 68 10.12 -5.13 21.73
CA THR A 68 10.90 -4.28 22.61
C THR A 68 11.97 -3.69 21.71
N PRO A 69 11.99 -2.36 21.50
CA PRO A 69 13.19 -1.75 20.95
C PRO A 69 14.33 -2.20 21.86
N ILE A 70 15.22 -3.05 21.32
CA ILE A 70 16.43 -3.44 22.02
C ILE A 70 17.04 -2.11 22.44
N PRO A 71 17.32 -1.88 23.73
CA PRO A 71 17.85 -0.61 24.16
C PRO A 71 19.24 -0.49 23.53
N PHE A 72 19.31 0.13 22.35
CA PHE A 72 20.50 0.85 21.96
C PHE A 72 20.71 1.83 23.11
N GLN A 73 21.81 1.67 23.83
CA GLN A 73 22.18 2.55 24.93
C GLN A 73 22.50 3.95 24.39
N TYR A 74 21.49 4.66 23.90
CA TYR A 74 21.51 6.10 23.75
C TYR A 74 20.58 6.64 24.81
N LYS A 75 21.19 7.00 25.94
CA LYS A 75 20.52 7.66 27.06
C LYS A 75 20.20 9.09 26.61
N GLY A 76 19.20 9.24 25.74
CA GLY A 76 18.59 10.53 25.46
C GLY A 76 18.02 11.08 26.77
N ASP A 77 18.15 12.39 26.97
CA ASP A 77 17.60 13.10 28.12
C ASP A 77 16.16 12.65 28.39
N ARG A 78 15.71 12.68 29.65
CA ARG A 78 14.35 12.33 30.10
C ARG A 78 13.29 13.16 29.34
N GLY A 79 13.00 12.80 28.10
CA GLY A 79 12.88 13.80 27.04
C GLY A 79 11.81 13.51 26.02
N LEU A 80 11.73 14.41 25.04
CA LEU A 80 10.60 14.63 24.15
C LEU A 80 10.12 13.39 23.37
N CYS A 81 10.94 12.36 23.21
CA CYS A 81 10.59 11.10 22.54
C CYS A 81 10.34 9.96 23.54
N SER A 82 9.47 9.01 23.17
CA SER A 82 9.22 7.79 23.93
C SER A 82 10.45 6.87 23.95
N ASP A 83 10.51 5.96 24.93
CA ASP A 83 11.59 4.97 25.03
C ASP A 83 11.74 4.16 23.72
N GLY A 84 12.99 3.92 23.31
CA GLY A 84 13.32 3.23 22.06
C GLY A 84 13.35 4.12 20.81
N TRP A 85 12.92 5.38 20.91
CA TRP A 85 13.03 6.36 19.84
C TRP A 85 14.30 7.19 20.01
N VAL A 86 14.89 7.59 18.89
CA VAL A 86 16.04 8.48 18.87
C VAL A 86 15.59 9.86 18.43
N LEU A 87 15.88 10.88 19.25
CA LEU A 87 15.58 12.28 18.95
C LEU A 87 16.68 12.87 18.05
N TYR A 88 16.29 13.51 16.95
CA TYR A 88 17.14 14.43 16.22
C TYR A 88 16.34 15.67 15.84
N ARG A 89 16.80 16.83 16.33
CA ARG A 89 16.10 18.11 16.23
C ARG A 89 14.68 18.00 16.83
N ASN A 90 13.63 18.18 16.03
CA ASN A 90 12.24 18.12 16.46
C ASN A 90 11.51 16.87 15.94
N THR A 91 12.26 15.79 15.67
CA THR A 91 11.74 14.55 15.10
C THR A 91 12.25 13.35 15.89
N CYS A 92 11.35 12.43 16.20
CA CYS A 92 11.65 11.14 16.80
C CYS A 92 11.73 10.08 15.71
N TYR A 93 12.78 9.25 15.72
CA TYR A 93 12.96 8.14 14.79
C TYR A 93 12.93 6.79 15.53
N LEU A 94 12.26 5.80 14.96
CA LEU A 94 12.23 4.43 15.47
C LEU A 94 12.82 3.49 14.41
N ILE A 95 13.91 2.79 14.78
CA ILE A 95 14.55 1.80 13.91
C ILE A 95 13.87 0.45 14.13
N MET A 96 13.08 0.02 13.15
CA MET A 96 12.31 -1.21 13.22
C MET A 96 13.11 -2.36 12.63
N ASN A 97 13.63 -3.23 13.50
CA ASN A 97 14.36 -4.44 13.12
C ASN A 97 13.40 -5.61 12.76
N VAL A 98 12.32 -5.28 12.05
CA VAL A 98 11.31 -6.23 11.59
C VAL A 98 11.25 -6.15 10.07
N TYR A 99 11.48 -7.29 9.43
CA TYR A 99 11.38 -7.40 7.98
C TYR A 99 9.93 -7.22 7.51
N GLY A 100 9.74 -6.40 6.49
CA GLY A 100 8.44 -6.21 5.87
C GLY A 100 8.53 -5.70 4.43
N THR A 101 7.43 -5.87 3.70
CA THR A 101 7.20 -5.09 2.47
C THR A 101 7.05 -3.62 2.83
N TRP A 102 7.21 -2.73 1.84
CA TRP A 102 7.03 -1.31 2.07
C TRP A 102 5.66 -0.97 2.69
N GLU A 103 4.58 -1.62 2.23
CA GLU A 103 3.24 -1.35 2.73
C GLU A 103 3.00 -1.92 4.14
N LEU A 104 3.63 -3.07 4.48
CA LEU A 104 3.61 -3.58 5.85
C LEU A 104 4.39 -2.65 6.79
N SER A 105 5.59 -2.21 6.39
CA SER A 105 6.41 -1.26 7.15
C SER A 105 5.70 0.07 7.39
N LYS A 106 5.00 0.60 6.37
CA LYS A 106 4.15 1.78 6.50
C LYS A 106 3.04 1.58 7.52
N SER A 107 2.36 0.43 7.48
CA SER A 107 1.30 0.09 8.46
C SER A 107 1.85 -0.04 9.88
N LEU A 108 3.04 -0.64 10.04
CA LEU A 108 3.70 -0.76 11.34
C LEU A 108 4.03 0.63 11.91
N CYS A 109 4.64 1.53 11.12
CA CYS A 109 4.87 2.90 11.57
C CYS A 109 3.58 3.62 11.96
N HIS A 110 2.50 3.43 11.20
CA HIS A 110 1.21 4.03 11.50
C HIS A 110 0.66 3.58 12.87
N ASN A 111 0.83 2.32 13.23
CA ASN A 111 0.41 1.79 14.54
C ASN A 111 1.20 2.39 15.72
N PHE A 112 2.40 2.91 15.46
CA PHE A 112 3.20 3.65 16.43
C PHE A 112 2.94 5.17 16.41
N GLY A 113 1.90 5.63 15.70
CA GLY A 113 1.57 7.04 15.56
C GLY A 113 2.60 7.81 14.74
N ALA A 114 3.24 7.15 13.79
CA ALA A 114 4.31 7.66 12.95
C ALA A 114 4.04 7.32 11.47
N HIS A 115 4.95 7.73 10.60
CA HIS A 115 5.01 7.28 9.22
C HIS A 115 6.42 6.81 8.89
N LEU A 116 6.62 6.17 7.74
CA LEU A 116 7.98 5.89 7.26
C LEU A 116 8.76 7.20 7.10
N MET A 117 10.06 7.15 7.39
CA MET A 117 10.96 8.31 7.38
C MET A 117 10.89 9.10 6.06
N VAL A 118 10.84 10.42 6.14
CA VAL A 118 10.90 11.34 5.00
C VAL A 118 12.24 12.06 5.03
N VAL A 119 12.95 12.07 3.91
CA VAL A 119 14.26 12.71 3.86
C VAL A 119 14.10 14.20 3.54
N ASN A 120 14.40 15.03 4.53
CA ASN A 120 14.29 16.48 4.48
C ASN A 120 15.64 17.17 4.29
N SER A 121 16.75 16.55 4.73
CA SER A 121 18.09 17.14 4.59
C SER A 121 19.23 16.13 4.55
N GLU A 122 20.40 16.57 4.08
CA GLU A 122 21.62 15.76 4.10
C GLU A 122 22.11 15.48 5.53
N GLU A 123 21.94 16.44 6.45
CA GLU A 123 22.32 16.26 7.86
C GLU A 123 21.45 15.23 8.56
N GLU A 124 20.18 15.11 8.15
CA GLU A 124 19.29 14.06 8.61
C GLU A 124 19.78 12.68 8.13
N LEU A 125 20.13 12.53 6.84
CA LEU A 125 20.74 11.28 6.34
C LEU A 125 22.05 10.95 7.05
N GLU A 126 22.90 11.96 7.28
CA GLU A 126 24.14 11.79 8.02
C GLU A 126 23.89 11.27 9.44
N PHE A 127 22.94 11.88 10.15
CA PHE A 127 22.53 11.43 11.48
C PHE A 127 22.02 9.99 11.45
N ILE A 128 21.08 9.67 10.56
CA ILE A 128 20.50 8.33 10.45
C ILE A 128 21.56 7.28 10.12
N SER A 129 22.52 7.59 9.25
CA SER A 129 23.62 6.68 8.89
C SER A 129 24.52 6.28 10.08
N ARG A 130 24.51 7.07 11.17
CA ARG A 130 25.24 6.77 12.41
C ARG A 130 24.43 5.93 13.41
N VAL A 131 23.10 5.91 13.27
CA VAL A 131 22.18 5.27 14.22
C VAL A 131 21.74 3.88 13.72
N VAL A 132 21.59 3.71 12.40
CA VAL A 132 21.16 2.44 11.81
C VAL A 132 22.27 1.39 11.87
N GLN A 133 21.89 0.11 11.84
CA GLN A 133 22.86 -0.97 11.73
C GLN A 133 23.60 -0.89 10.38
N LYS A 134 24.93 -1.06 10.44
CA LYS A 134 25.78 -1.07 9.25
C LYS A 134 25.38 -2.17 8.27
N ARG A 135 25.63 -1.97 6.98
CA ARG A 135 25.37 -2.95 5.90
C ARG A 135 23.94 -3.50 5.88
N THR A 136 22.99 -2.74 6.41
CA THR A 136 21.59 -3.11 6.49
C THR A 136 20.73 -2.09 5.76
N ASP A 137 19.78 -2.57 4.97
CA ASP A 137 18.88 -1.73 4.17
C ASP A 137 17.59 -1.44 4.91
N TYR A 138 17.07 -0.22 4.76
CA TYR A 138 15.86 0.23 5.45
C TYR A 138 14.89 0.95 4.52
N TRP A 139 13.63 0.52 4.50
CA TRP A 139 12.56 1.26 3.85
C TRP A 139 12.42 2.67 4.43
N ILE A 140 12.19 3.62 3.53
CA ILE A 140 11.80 5.00 3.84
C ILE A 140 10.51 5.35 3.12
N GLY A 141 9.93 6.49 3.45
CA GLY A 141 8.59 6.90 3.05
C GLY A 141 8.45 7.40 1.62
N LEU A 142 9.33 7.03 0.70
CA LEU A 142 9.23 7.44 -0.70
C LEU A 142 8.77 6.28 -1.58
N LYS A 143 7.76 6.52 -2.41
CA LYS A 143 7.21 5.53 -3.34
C LYS A 143 6.96 6.14 -4.71
N ARG A 144 7.28 5.38 -5.76
CA ARG A 144 6.99 5.69 -7.15
C ARG A 144 5.81 4.87 -7.63
N ASP A 145 4.80 5.54 -8.18
CA ASP A 145 3.65 4.87 -8.78
C ASP A 145 3.97 4.31 -10.19
N THR A 146 2.98 3.65 -10.79
CA THR A 146 3.09 3.08 -12.15
C THR A 146 3.18 4.15 -13.24
N MET A 147 2.88 5.41 -12.93
CA MET A 147 3.06 6.56 -13.84
C MET A 147 4.46 7.18 -13.71
N GLY A 148 5.32 6.63 -12.87
CA GLY A 148 6.67 7.11 -12.64
C GLY A 148 6.78 8.28 -11.66
N GLN A 149 5.69 8.63 -10.95
CA GLN A 149 5.68 9.76 -10.02
C GLN A 149 6.06 9.34 -8.61
N TRP A 150 7.08 10.01 -8.07
CA TRP A 150 7.53 9.85 -6.68
C TRP A 150 6.68 10.69 -5.72
N SER A 151 6.31 10.12 -4.58
CA SER A 151 5.55 10.78 -3.52
C SER A 151 6.03 10.35 -2.13
N TRP A 152 6.02 11.29 -1.19
CA TRP A 152 6.29 11.02 0.23
C TRP A 152 5.03 10.57 0.96
N VAL A 153 5.17 9.63 1.90
CA VAL A 153 4.06 9.07 2.71
C VAL A 153 3.31 10.09 3.56
N ASN A 154 3.96 11.22 3.89
CA ASN A 154 3.36 12.28 4.68
C ASN A 154 2.57 13.30 3.83
N GLY A 155 2.58 13.15 2.51
CA GLY A 155 1.91 14.05 1.56
C GLY A 155 2.73 15.27 1.15
N ASP A 156 3.97 15.43 1.65
CA ASP A 156 4.84 16.51 1.22
C ASP A 156 5.18 16.40 -0.26
N HIS A 157 5.34 17.54 -0.93
CA HIS A 157 5.75 17.59 -2.32
C HIS A 157 7.13 16.95 -2.49
N TYR A 158 7.23 15.97 -3.39
CA TYR A 158 8.51 15.42 -3.77
C TYR A 158 9.25 16.40 -4.69
N HIS A 159 10.33 16.97 -4.18
CA HIS A 159 11.32 17.68 -4.97
C HIS A 159 12.55 16.78 -5.10
N SER A 160 12.85 16.36 -6.33
CA SER A 160 14.03 15.53 -6.58
C SER A 160 15.28 16.26 -6.11
N ASN A 161 16.01 15.66 -5.18
CA ASN A 161 17.31 16.12 -4.75
C ASN A 161 18.36 15.04 -5.07
N PRO A 162 19.23 15.26 -6.07
CA PRO A 162 20.25 14.29 -6.46
C PRO A 162 21.31 14.06 -5.37
N HIS A 163 21.34 14.88 -4.31
CA HIS A 163 22.23 14.70 -3.18
C HIS A 163 21.79 13.62 -2.20
N PHE A 164 20.56 13.09 -2.32
CA PHE A 164 20.07 12.01 -1.45
C PHE A 164 20.23 10.62 -2.08
N TRP A 165 20.15 10.55 -3.41
CA TRP A 165 20.28 9.33 -4.19
C TRP A 165 21.74 8.85 -4.26
N ASP A 166 21.93 7.53 -4.13
CA ASP A 166 23.21 6.89 -4.39
C ASP A 166 23.59 7.05 -5.87
N GLU A 167 24.85 6.79 -6.20
CA GLU A 167 25.34 6.94 -7.56
C GLU A 167 24.56 6.04 -8.53
N ASN A 168 24.12 6.62 -9.66
CA ASN A 168 23.28 5.97 -10.67
C ASN A 168 21.86 5.55 -10.20
N GLN A 169 21.31 6.23 -9.19
CA GLN A 169 19.94 5.99 -8.71
C GLN A 169 19.00 7.18 -8.97
N PRO A 170 17.67 6.94 -9.10
CA PRO A 170 17.02 5.64 -9.17
C PRO A 170 17.36 4.88 -10.47
N ALA A 171 17.51 3.55 -10.39
CA ALA A 171 17.97 2.73 -11.51
C ALA A 171 16.85 1.95 -12.21
N HIS A 172 15.72 1.72 -11.55
CA HIS A 172 14.55 1.09 -12.17
C HIS A 172 13.62 2.20 -12.67
N TRP A 173 13.10 2.11 -13.89
CA TRP A 173 12.29 3.19 -14.49
C TRP A 173 10.90 2.74 -14.94
N ASP A 174 10.68 1.42 -15.04
CA ASP A 174 9.52 0.85 -15.73
C ASP A 174 8.50 0.15 -14.81
N MET A 175 8.69 0.23 -13.48
CA MET A 175 7.83 -0.44 -12.48
C MET A 175 7.57 0.44 -11.25
N GLU A 176 6.49 0.12 -10.53
CA GLU A 176 6.26 0.60 -9.16
C GLU A 176 7.50 0.28 -8.32
N SER A 177 8.05 1.27 -7.63
CA SER A 177 9.27 1.10 -6.86
C SER A 177 9.24 1.93 -5.59
N CYS A 178 9.88 1.41 -4.56
CA CYS A 178 9.92 2.02 -3.24
C CYS A 178 11.36 2.38 -2.91
N ALA A 179 11.58 3.50 -2.24
CA ALA A 179 12.93 3.89 -1.87
C ALA A 179 13.33 3.28 -0.53
N HIS A 180 14.59 2.92 -0.43
CA HIS A 180 15.23 2.49 0.81
C HIS A 180 16.57 3.20 0.97
N LEU A 181 17.07 3.27 2.20
CA LEU A 181 18.46 3.59 2.46
C LEU A 181 19.29 2.31 2.30
N LYS A 182 20.37 2.39 1.54
CA LYS A 182 21.37 1.34 1.40
C LYS A 182 22.24 1.28 2.65
N GLY A 183 22.52 0.07 3.14
CA GLY A 183 23.50 -0.13 4.19
C GLY A 183 24.92 0.29 3.76
N SER A 184 25.62 1.02 4.63
CA SER A 184 27.04 1.37 4.45
C SER A 184 27.84 1.08 5.72
N ASP A 185 29.16 0.92 5.56
CA ASP A 185 30.11 0.83 6.68
C ASP A 185 30.55 2.21 7.20
N THR A 186 30.35 3.23 6.37
CA THR A 186 30.81 4.60 6.56
C THR A 186 29.62 5.56 6.52
N VAL A 187 29.81 6.73 7.15
CA VAL A 187 28.79 7.79 7.23
C VAL A 187 28.61 8.39 5.84
N HIS A 188 27.37 8.40 5.33
CA HIS A 188 27.04 8.81 3.96
C HIS A 188 25.80 9.71 3.96
N ARG A 189 25.78 10.64 3.01
CA ARG A 189 24.65 11.55 2.74
C ARG A 189 23.89 11.19 1.46
N LYS A 190 24.42 10.23 0.68
CA LYS A 190 23.84 9.66 -0.54
C LYS A 190 23.59 8.18 -0.29
N LEU A 191 22.36 7.84 0.04
CA LEU A 191 22.00 6.49 0.52
C LEU A 191 20.75 5.94 -0.15
N MET A 192 19.93 6.79 -0.78
CA MET A 192 18.67 6.36 -1.35
C MET A 192 18.89 5.50 -2.59
N GLN A 193 18.21 4.37 -2.64
CA GLN A 193 18.09 3.50 -3.81
C GLN A 193 16.63 3.10 -4.00
N ASP A 194 16.25 2.74 -5.21
CA ASP A 194 14.93 2.19 -5.51
C ASP A 194 14.94 0.66 -5.60
N ALA A 195 13.86 0.04 -5.14
CA ALA A 195 13.69 -1.40 -5.17
C ALA A 195 12.22 -1.80 -5.33
N ASP A 196 11.99 -3.07 -5.68
CA ASP A 196 10.65 -3.68 -5.64
C ASP A 196 10.05 -3.57 -4.23
N CYS A 197 8.89 -2.93 -4.14
CA CYS A 197 8.16 -2.67 -2.91
C CYS A 197 7.79 -3.95 -2.11
N HIS A 198 7.84 -5.13 -2.74
CA HIS A 198 7.56 -6.41 -2.10
C HIS A 198 8.78 -7.05 -1.44
N ARG A 199 9.98 -6.46 -1.60
CA ARG A 199 11.17 -6.90 -0.87
C ARG A 199 10.95 -6.76 0.63
N GLN A 200 11.54 -7.70 1.38
CA GLN A 200 11.51 -7.71 2.82
C GLN A 200 12.73 -6.95 3.34
N LEU A 201 12.54 -5.73 3.86
CA LEU A 201 13.60 -4.92 4.47
C LEU A 201 13.19 -4.49 5.89
N TYR A 202 14.16 -4.06 6.69
CA TYR A 202 13.87 -3.27 7.88
C TYR A 202 13.34 -1.90 7.48
N HIS A 203 12.93 -1.08 8.45
CA HIS A 203 12.33 0.21 8.15
C HIS A 203 12.58 1.24 9.24
N ILE A 204 12.47 2.51 8.88
CA ILE A 204 12.63 3.63 9.80
C ILE A 204 11.31 4.36 9.87
N CYS A 205 10.75 4.48 11.07
CA CYS A 205 9.59 5.33 11.32
C CYS A 205 10.05 6.69 11.82
N GLU A 206 9.32 7.74 11.48
CA GLU A 206 9.50 9.07 12.04
C GLU A 206 8.18 9.70 12.48
N ARG A 207 8.25 10.54 13.50
CA ARG A 207 7.17 11.47 13.86
C ARG A 207 7.76 12.77 14.39
N LYS A 208 7.14 13.88 14.03
CA LYS A 208 7.49 15.19 14.59
C LYS A 208 6.95 15.31 16.01
N LEU A 209 7.69 16.04 16.85
CA LEU A 209 7.22 16.45 18.18
C LEU A 209 6.13 17.52 18.09
#